data_AF-A0A7S2VFT6-F1
#
_entry.id   AF-A0A7S2VFT6-F1
#
_cell.length_a   1.000
_cell.length_b   1.000
_cell.length_c   1.000
_cell.angle_alpha   90.00
_cell.angle_beta   90.00
_cell.angle_gamma   90.00
#
_symmetry.space_group_name_H-M   'P 1'
#
loop_
_entity.id
_entity.type
_entity.pdbx_description
1 polymer ?
#
loop_
_entity_poly.entity_id
_entity_poly.type
_entity_poly.pdbx_seq_one_letter_code
_entity_poly.pdbx_strand_id
1 'polypeptide(L)'
;MGKTAKRNQNKDSKPASAATDSASLEEELERAEIAIRNSQFKVNSIHKQWKTYLQRLSYMVLLISIHQMRSPTTACLKDAKQFNQVLEARTLDGDDMTLITGKKVVLLVLADSMVHLLAICMAACLSFFLIQQQPPPDPSLSPAAQQEQMTIQAQTQAVFANPRYLLSNACIPPMLALYFGHQKKQSDASVSSCLEPHLLVAAGVTPEPRERSLPIVLVFHVIVTACIWFMDMQQNQVYDNVKKLHTLRSELSTAQTQAKSKKKQ
;
A
#
# COMPACT_ATOMS: atom_id res chain seq x y z
N MET A 1 16.16 41.82 19.40
CA MET A 1 17.00 42.35 20.51
C MET A 1 17.14 41.26 21.57
N GLY A 2 18.26 40.55 21.62
CA GLY A 2 18.54 39.53 22.62
C GLY A 2 20.05 39.50 22.87
N LYS A 3 20.46 39.81 24.11
CA LYS A 3 21.85 40.10 24.51
C LYS A 3 22.73 38.84 24.45
N THR A 4 23.82 38.93 23.72
CA THR A 4 24.93 37.95 23.67
C THR A 4 25.84 38.14 24.88
N ALA A 5 25.88 37.16 25.79
CA ALA A 5 26.78 37.14 26.93
C ALA A 5 28.14 36.55 26.53
N LYS A 6 29.20 37.37 26.66
CA LYS A 6 30.62 36.97 26.53
C LYS A 6 31.00 36.04 27.68
N ARG A 7 31.42 34.80 27.39
CA ARG A 7 31.98 33.87 28.36
C ARG A 7 33.51 33.87 28.26
N ASN A 8 34.14 34.23 29.38
CA ASN A 8 35.60 34.24 29.58
C ASN A 8 36.22 32.85 29.36
N GLN A 9 37.27 32.82 28.56
CA GLN A 9 38.22 31.71 28.48
C GLN A 9 39.31 31.95 29.53
N ASN A 10 39.45 31.05 30.50
CA ASN A 10 40.69 30.92 31.26
C ASN A 10 41.19 29.48 31.09
N LYS A 11 42.45 29.37 30.68
CA LYS A 11 43.04 28.21 30.03
C LYS A 11 44.28 27.79 30.83
N ASP A 12 44.10 26.93 31.82
CA ASP A 12 45.19 26.22 32.48
C ASP A 12 45.20 24.76 32.00
N SER A 13 46.25 24.42 31.28
CA SER A 13 46.38 23.18 30.50
C SER A 13 47.13 22.15 31.33
N LYS A 14 46.41 21.18 31.92
CA LYS A 14 47.00 20.02 32.60
C LYS A 14 47.02 18.80 31.66
N PRO A 15 48.19 18.26 31.27
CA PRO A 15 48.27 17.12 30.37
C PRO A 15 48.32 15.82 31.17
N ALA A 16 47.17 15.23 31.52
CA ALA A 16 47.11 13.83 31.98
C ALA A 16 45.66 13.33 32.16
N SER A 17 45.04 12.75 31.12
CA SER A 17 43.92 11.79 31.29
C SER A 17 43.59 10.95 30.03
N ALA A 18 44.50 10.74 29.08
CA ALA A 18 44.15 10.06 27.81
C ALA A 18 43.79 8.55 27.93
N ALA A 19 44.06 7.90 29.07
CA ALA A 19 43.78 6.47 29.28
C ALA A 19 42.39 6.18 29.87
N THR A 20 41.83 7.12 30.65
CA THR A 20 40.48 7.01 31.22
C THR A 20 39.41 7.16 30.13
N ASP A 21 39.71 7.97 29.10
CA ASP A 21 38.78 8.32 28.04
C ASP A 21 38.43 7.14 27.13
N SER A 22 39.37 6.21 26.88
CA SER A 22 39.12 5.07 25.98
C SER A 22 38.17 4.02 26.55
N ALA A 23 38.18 3.82 27.88
CA ALA A 23 37.26 2.89 28.53
C ALA A 23 35.84 3.46 28.56
N SER A 24 35.72 4.78 28.80
CA SER A 24 34.45 5.51 28.74
C SER A 24 33.80 5.43 27.35
N LEU A 25 34.60 5.51 26.29
CA LEU A 25 34.10 5.52 24.91
C LEU A 25 33.59 4.14 24.46
N GLU A 26 34.22 3.05 24.89
CA GLU A 26 33.70 1.69 24.62
C GLU A 26 32.35 1.46 25.32
N GLU A 27 32.22 1.92 26.58
CA GLU A 27 30.96 1.82 27.31
C GLU A 27 29.84 2.65 26.65
N GLU A 28 30.15 3.85 26.16
CA GLU A 28 29.19 4.66 25.39
C GLU A 28 28.78 3.99 24.07
N LEU A 29 29.71 3.32 23.39
CA LEU A 29 29.43 2.59 22.14
C LEU A 29 28.55 1.37 22.41
N GLU A 30 28.82 0.62 23.49
CA GLU A 30 27.99 -0.51 23.91
C GLU A 30 26.56 -0.05 24.26
N ARG A 31 26.42 1.05 25.02
CA ARG A 31 25.10 1.66 25.31
C ARG A 31 24.38 2.08 24.03
N ALA A 32 25.09 2.67 23.06
CA ALA A 32 24.52 3.05 21.78
C ALA A 32 24.07 1.82 20.97
N GLU A 33 24.85 0.74 20.98
CA GLU A 33 24.51 -0.52 20.32
C GLU A 33 23.22 -1.13 20.91
N ILE A 34 23.12 -1.20 22.24
CA ILE A 34 21.93 -1.67 22.96
C ILE A 34 20.72 -0.80 22.61
N ALA A 35 20.88 0.52 22.56
CA ALA A 35 19.80 1.44 22.20
C ALA A 35 19.32 1.22 20.76
N ILE A 36 20.22 1.04 19.80
CA ILE A 36 19.89 0.75 18.40
C ILE A 36 19.18 -0.60 18.28
N ARG A 37 19.67 -1.65 18.95
CA ARG A 37 19.03 -2.98 18.95
C ARG A 37 17.61 -2.92 19.52
N ASN A 38 17.43 -2.19 20.62
CA ASN A 38 16.10 -1.96 21.21
C ASN A 38 15.17 -1.19 20.27
N SER A 39 15.70 -0.19 19.54
CA SER A 39 14.95 0.56 18.53
C SER A 39 14.51 -0.35 17.37
N GLN A 40 15.43 -1.17 16.85
CA GLN A 40 15.16 -2.12 15.78
C GLN A 40 14.05 -3.11 16.17
N PHE A 41 14.11 -3.67 17.39
CA PHE A 41 13.07 -4.57 17.89
C PHE A 41 11.70 -3.88 17.95
N LYS A 42 11.64 -2.64 18.45
CA LYS A 42 10.41 -1.85 18.51
C LYS A 42 9.84 -1.56 17.13
N VAL A 43 10.67 -1.11 16.19
CA VAL A 43 10.26 -0.84 14.80
C VAL A 43 9.72 -2.10 14.13
N ASN A 44 10.41 -3.24 14.27
CA ASN A 44 9.95 -4.50 13.72
C ASN A 44 8.62 -4.97 14.32
N SER A 45 8.44 -4.80 15.64
CA SER A 45 7.19 -5.12 16.33
C SER A 45 6.03 -4.26 15.80
N ILE A 46 6.25 -2.94 15.65
CA ILE A 46 5.27 -2.02 15.08
C ILE A 46 4.94 -2.41 13.64
N HIS A 47 5.95 -2.66 12.79
CA HIS A 47 5.73 -3.07 11.40
C HIS A 47 4.91 -4.36 11.30
N LYS A 48 5.15 -5.34 12.18
CA LYS A 48 4.35 -6.56 12.25
C LYS A 48 2.88 -6.27 12.58
N GLN A 49 2.62 -5.39 13.53
CA GLN A 49 1.26 -4.97 13.88
C GLN A 49 0.58 -4.24 12.71
N TRP A 50 1.27 -3.28 12.08
CA TRP A 50 0.76 -2.53 10.93
C TRP A 50 0.42 -3.45 9.75
N LYS A 51 1.31 -4.37 9.39
CA LYS A 51 1.05 -5.39 8.36
C LYS A 51 -0.20 -6.21 8.67
N THR A 52 -0.38 -6.61 9.93
CA THR A 52 -1.56 -7.36 10.38
C THR A 52 -2.85 -6.54 10.23
N TYR A 53 -2.82 -5.25 10.60
CA TYR A 53 -3.97 -4.36 10.44
C TYR A 53 -4.30 -4.10 8.98
N LEU A 54 -3.29 -3.83 8.13
CA LEU A 54 -3.48 -3.64 6.69
C LEU A 54 -4.08 -4.88 6.03
N GLN A 55 -3.63 -6.07 6.41
CA GLN A 55 -4.20 -7.33 5.91
C GLN A 55 -5.67 -7.51 6.32
N ARG A 56 -6.02 -7.22 7.58
CA ARG A 56 -7.43 -7.27 8.02
C ARG A 56 -8.28 -6.27 7.23
N LEU A 57 -7.78 -5.05 7.04
CA LEU A 57 -8.46 -4.03 6.26
C LEU A 57 -8.61 -4.43 4.79
N SER A 58 -7.63 -5.13 4.20
CA SER A 58 -7.71 -5.59 2.82
C SER A 58 -8.84 -6.60 2.60
N TYR A 59 -9.08 -7.51 3.55
CA TYR A 59 -10.23 -8.41 3.50
C TYR A 59 -11.55 -7.65 3.59
N MET A 60 -11.65 -6.64 4.45
CA MET A 60 -12.84 -5.80 4.55
C MET A 60 -13.10 -5.05 3.24
N VAL A 61 -12.07 -4.46 2.64
CA VAL A 61 -12.15 -3.76 1.34
C VAL A 61 -12.56 -4.72 0.21
N LEU A 62 -12.06 -5.96 0.21
CA LEU A 62 -12.49 -6.98 -0.75
C LEU A 62 -13.98 -7.30 -0.62
N LEU A 63 -14.46 -7.52 0.61
CA LEU A 63 -15.90 -7.78 0.86
C LEU A 63 -16.78 -6.58 0.47
N ILE A 64 -16.36 -5.36 0.80
CA ILE A 64 -17.06 -4.14 0.40
C ILE A 64 -17.10 -4.02 -1.14
N SER A 65 -16.01 -4.34 -1.83
CA SER A 65 -15.94 -4.30 -3.30
C SER A 65 -16.90 -5.31 -3.94
N ILE A 66 -16.98 -6.52 -3.38
CA ILE A 66 -17.96 -7.54 -3.81
C ILE A 66 -19.39 -7.06 -3.55
N HIS A 67 -19.65 -6.45 -2.40
CA HIS A 67 -20.96 -5.90 -2.07
C HIS A 67 -21.37 -4.78 -3.03
N GLN A 68 -20.45 -3.84 -3.31
CA GLN A 68 -20.68 -2.73 -4.24
C GLN A 68 -20.99 -3.20 -5.67
N MET A 69 -20.49 -4.36 -6.10
CA MET A 69 -20.81 -4.95 -7.41
C MET A 69 -22.27 -5.41 -7.54
N ARG A 70 -22.95 -5.72 -6.43
CA ARG A 70 -24.34 -6.21 -6.48
C ARG A 70 -25.31 -5.15 -6.99
N SER A 71 -25.17 -3.91 -6.52
CA SER A 71 -26.05 -2.80 -6.89
C SER A 71 -26.15 -2.56 -8.41
N PRO A 72 -25.04 -2.26 -9.15
CA PRO A 72 -25.11 -2.00 -10.59
C PRO A 72 -25.59 -3.22 -11.39
N THR A 73 -25.17 -4.42 -10.99
CA THR A 73 -25.61 -5.68 -11.60
C THR A 73 -27.12 -5.82 -11.53
N THR A 74 -27.70 -5.65 -10.33
CA THR A 74 -29.16 -5.79 -10.13
C THR A 74 -29.95 -4.71 -10.85
N ALA A 75 -29.48 -3.46 -10.84
CA ALA A 75 -30.11 -2.36 -11.55
C ALA A 75 -30.09 -2.59 -13.08
N CYS A 76 -28.95 -3.03 -13.64
CA CYS A 76 -28.87 -3.34 -15.07
C CYS A 76 -29.80 -4.49 -15.48
N LEU A 77 -29.91 -5.55 -14.66
CA LEU A 77 -30.83 -6.64 -14.92
C LEU A 77 -32.30 -6.20 -14.87
N LYS A 78 -32.66 -5.32 -13.92
CA LYS A 78 -34.02 -4.74 -13.85
C LYS A 78 -34.33 -3.91 -15.09
N ASP A 79 -33.45 -3.01 -15.50
CA ASP A 79 -33.64 -2.16 -16.69
C ASP A 79 -33.79 -3.00 -17.96
N ALA A 80 -32.93 -4.02 -18.15
CA ALA A 80 -33.01 -4.93 -19.29
C ALA A 80 -34.31 -5.73 -19.30
N LYS A 81 -34.77 -6.18 -18.12
CA LYS A 81 -36.04 -6.90 -17.99
C LYS A 81 -37.23 -6.00 -18.30
N GLN A 82 -37.26 -4.79 -17.74
CA GLN A 82 -38.33 -3.80 -18.00
C GLN A 82 -38.38 -3.42 -19.48
N PHE A 83 -37.22 -3.21 -20.10
CA PHE A 83 -37.12 -2.93 -21.54
C PHE A 83 -37.73 -4.06 -22.38
N ASN A 84 -37.34 -5.32 -22.12
CA ASN A 84 -37.89 -6.47 -22.85
C ASN A 84 -39.41 -6.62 -22.64
N GLN A 85 -39.91 -6.42 -21.42
CA GLN A 85 -41.35 -6.49 -21.12
C GLN A 85 -42.16 -5.46 -21.93
N VAL A 86 -41.65 -4.23 -22.05
CA VAL A 86 -42.30 -3.20 -22.85
C VAL A 86 -42.24 -3.53 -24.34
N LEU A 87 -41.12 -4.11 -24.80
CA LEU A 87 -40.97 -4.51 -26.19
C LEU A 87 -41.93 -5.63 -26.58
N GLU A 88 -42.05 -6.66 -25.74
CA GLU A 88 -42.99 -7.78 -25.93
C GLU A 88 -44.43 -7.27 -26.09
N ALA A 89 -44.82 -6.25 -25.30
CA ALA A 89 -46.14 -5.64 -25.40
C ALA A 89 -46.37 -4.84 -26.70
N ARG A 90 -45.32 -4.28 -27.30
CA ARG A 90 -45.40 -3.48 -28.54
C ARG A 90 -45.25 -4.28 -29.82
N THR A 91 -44.53 -5.41 -29.80
CA THR A 91 -44.33 -6.26 -30.99
C THR A 91 -45.62 -6.82 -31.60
N LEU A 92 -46.77 -6.66 -30.93
CA LEU A 92 -48.09 -6.95 -31.51
C LEU A 92 -48.44 -6.01 -32.68
N ASP A 93 -47.81 -4.83 -32.80
CA ASP A 93 -48.11 -3.81 -33.82
C ASP A 93 -47.18 -3.83 -35.06
N GLY A 94 -46.29 -4.83 -35.20
CA GLY A 94 -45.48 -5.02 -36.41
C GLY A 94 -44.23 -4.15 -36.53
N ASP A 95 -43.78 -3.51 -35.45
CA ASP A 95 -42.54 -2.72 -35.41
C ASP A 95 -41.32 -3.60 -35.08
N ASP A 96 -40.27 -3.54 -35.90
CA ASP A 96 -39.17 -4.52 -35.96
C ASP A 96 -38.06 -4.28 -34.90
N MET A 97 -38.45 -4.03 -33.64
CA MET A 97 -37.48 -3.90 -32.56
C MET A 97 -37.06 -5.27 -32.02
N THR A 98 -35.75 -5.55 -32.03
CA THR A 98 -35.22 -6.84 -31.56
C THR A 98 -35.15 -6.91 -30.04
N LEU A 99 -35.78 -7.94 -29.45
CA LEU A 99 -35.64 -8.29 -28.03
C LEU A 99 -34.17 -8.45 -27.62
N ILE A 100 -33.82 -7.98 -26.43
CA ILE A 100 -32.46 -8.15 -25.89
C ILE A 100 -32.33 -9.61 -25.45
N THR A 101 -31.56 -10.38 -26.22
CA THR A 101 -31.28 -11.79 -25.89
C THR A 101 -30.48 -11.90 -24.59
N GLY A 102 -30.64 -13.02 -23.87
CA GLY A 102 -29.95 -13.24 -22.59
C GLY A 102 -28.41 -13.08 -22.68
N LYS A 103 -27.80 -13.46 -23.81
CA LYS A 103 -26.36 -13.26 -24.05
C LYS A 103 -25.97 -11.77 -24.08
N LYS A 104 -26.78 -10.92 -24.73
CA LYS A 104 -26.57 -9.46 -24.76
C LYS A 104 -26.72 -8.86 -23.36
N VAL A 105 -27.71 -9.31 -22.57
CA VAL A 105 -27.90 -8.86 -21.19
C VAL A 105 -26.65 -9.16 -20.34
N VAL A 106 -26.10 -10.37 -20.43
CA VAL A 106 -24.87 -10.73 -19.70
C VAL A 106 -23.70 -9.83 -20.07
N LEU A 107 -23.53 -9.53 -21.37
CA LEU A 107 -22.46 -8.65 -21.84
C LEU A 107 -22.63 -7.20 -21.36
N LEU A 108 -23.86 -6.69 -21.35
CA LEU A 108 -24.19 -5.36 -20.80
C LEU A 108 -23.91 -5.28 -19.31
N VAL A 109 -24.34 -6.29 -18.54
CA VAL A 109 -24.07 -6.38 -17.09
C VAL A 109 -22.57 -6.44 -16.82
N LEU A 110 -21.82 -7.20 -17.62
CA LEU A 110 -20.38 -7.32 -17.49
C LEU A 110 -19.70 -5.98 -17.76
N ALA A 111 -20.05 -5.31 -18.87
CA ALA A 111 -19.52 -4.01 -19.25
C ALA A 111 -19.80 -2.95 -18.17
N ASP A 112 -21.03 -2.92 -17.63
CA ASP A 112 -21.44 -2.02 -16.54
C ASP A 112 -20.65 -2.27 -15.25
N SER A 113 -20.34 -3.54 -14.97
CA SER A 113 -19.65 -3.99 -13.75
C SER A 113 -18.12 -3.99 -13.88
N MET A 114 -17.53 -3.63 -15.03
CA MET A 114 -16.08 -3.74 -15.24
C MET A 114 -15.24 -3.00 -14.21
N VAL A 115 -15.66 -1.80 -13.80
CA VAL A 115 -14.99 -1.02 -12.76
C VAL A 115 -14.93 -1.79 -11.44
N HIS A 116 -16.02 -2.44 -11.05
CA HIS A 116 -16.09 -3.21 -9.80
C HIS A 116 -15.31 -4.53 -9.89
N LEU A 117 -15.31 -5.19 -11.05
CA LEU A 117 -14.49 -6.39 -11.27
C LEU A 117 -13.00 -6.08 -11.21
N LEU A 118 -12.56 -4.98 -11.81
CA LEU A 118 -11.19 -4.47 -11.65
C LEU A 118 -10.89 -4.14 -10.18
N ALA A 119 -11.84 -3.53 -9.47
CA ALA A 119 -11.68 -3.21 -8.06
C ALA A 119 -11.50 -4.47 -7.19
N ILE A 120 -12.29 -5.53 -7.44
CA ILE A 120 -12.16 -6.83 -6.77
C ILE A 120 -10.81 -7.47 -7.09
N CYS A 121 -10.40 -7.47 -8.37
CA CYS A 121 -9.11 -8.00 -8.80
C CYS A 121 -7.96 -7.29 -8.08
N MET A 122 -8.00 -5.95 -8.03
CA MET A 122 -7.02 -5.12 -7.35
C MET A 122 -7.00 -5.39 -5.83
N ALA A 123 -8.16 -5.48 -5.18
CA ALA A 123 -8.27 -5.79 -3.75
C ALA A 123 -7.73 -7.18 -3.41
N ALA A 124 -7.98 -8.17 -4.27
CA ALA A 124 -7.43 -9.51 -4.14
C ALA A 124 -5.90 -9.50 -4.30
N CYS A 125 -5.37 -8.83 -5.33
CA CYS A 125 -3.93 -8.68 -5.54
C CYS A 125 -3.23 -8.03 -4.35
N LEU A 126 -3.80 -6.94 -3.81
CA LEU A 126 -3.28 -6.28 -2.61
C LEU A 126 -3.33 -7.18 -1.37
N SER A 127 -4.42 -7.92 -1.17
CA SER A 127 -4.53 -8.88 -0.06
C SER A 127 -3.46 -9.97 -0.17
N PHE A 128 -3.30 -10.55 -1.35
CA PHE A 128 -2.28 -11.56 -1.62
C PHE A 128 -0.85 -11.04 -1.50
N PHE A 129 -0.62 -9.78 -1.86
CA PHE A 129 0.65 -9.11 -1.64
C PHE A 129 0.94 -8.95 -0.15
N LEU A 130 -0.02 -8.48 0.65
CA LEU A 130 0.15 -8.31 2.10
C LEU A 130 0.38 -9.65 2.83
N ILE A 131 -0.26 -10.73 2.39
CA ILE A 131 -0.04 -12.08 2.94
C ILE A 131 1.40 -12.54 2.68
N GLN A 132 1.93 -12.33 1.48
CA GLN A 132 3.31 -12.74 1.14
C GLN A 132 4.39 -11.98 1.91
N GLN A 133 4.09 -10.79 2.41
CA GLN A 133 5.02 -9.97 3.19
C GLN A 133 5.25 -10.49 4.62
N GLN A 134 4.60 -11.59 5.00
CA GLN A 134 4.76 -12.29 6.28
C GLN A 134 5.32 -13.69 6.05
N PRO A 135 6.65 -13.87 5.85
CA PRO A 135 7.20 -15.22 5.94
C PRO A 135 6.98 -15.75 7.37
N PRO A 136 6.59 -17.02 7.51
CA PRO A 136 6.51 -17.63 8.83
C PRO A 136 7.91 -17.60 9.45
N PRO A 137 8.06 -17.15 10.71
CA PRO A 137 9.34 -17.28 11.40
C PRO A 137 9.62 -18.78 11.56
N ASP A 138 10.75 -19.24 11.03
CA ASP A 138 11.19 -20.61 11.24
C ASP A 138 11.77 -20.72 12.67
N PRO A 139 11.08 -21.42 13.59
CA PRO A 139 11.50 -21.52 14.98
C PRO A 139 12.78 -22.35 15.16
N SER A 140 13.23 -23.07 14.13
CA SER A 140 14.43 -23.90 14.18
C SER A 140 15.73 -23.13 13.91
N LEU A 141 15.65 -21.91 13.40
CA LEU A 141 16.82 -21.10 13.06
C LEU A 141 17.48 -20.53 14.33
N SER A 142 18.81 -20.61 14.37
CA SER A 142 19.62 -20.00 15.43
C SER A 142 19.42 -18.47 15.45
N PRO A 143 19.63 -17.79 16.58
CA PRO A 143 19.51 -16.33 16.67
C PRO A 143 20.38 -15.58 15.65
N ALA A 144 21.56 -16.12 15.33
CA ALA A 144 22.45 -15.58 14.30
C ALA A 144 21.85 -15.74 12.90
N ALA A 145 21.29 -16.90 12.58
CA ALA A 145 20.64 -17.14 11.29
C ALA A 145 19.35 -16.31 11.13
N GLN A 146 18.60 -16.09 12.22
CA GLN A 146 17.45 -15.18 12.22
C GLN A 146 17.88 -13.73 11.94
N GLN A 147 19.01 -13.29 12.49
CA GLN A 147 19.55 -11.96 12.25
C GLN A 147 20.04 -11.81 10.80
N GLU A 148 20.70 -12.81 10.25
CA GLU A 148 21.12 -12.84 8.84
C GLU A 148 19.92 -12.81 7.89
N GLN A 149 18.88 -13.60 8.18
CA GLN A 149 17.64 -13.62 7.40
C GLN A 149 16.89 -12.27 7.45
N MET A 150 16.90 -11.59 8.60
CA MET A 150 16.38 -10.21 8.72
C MET A 150 17.21 -9.21 7.90
N THR A 151 18.52 -9.42 7.78
CA THR A 151 19.41 -8.54 7.00
C THR A 151 19.18 -8.73 5.49
N ILE A 152 19.00 -9.97 5.05
CA ILE A 152 18.65 -10.31 3.66
C ILE A 152 17.25 -9.79 3.32
N GLN A 153 16.28 -9.85 4.25
CA GLN A 153 14.99 -9.21 4.07
C GLN A 153 15.07 -7.68 4.02
N ALA A 154 15.96 -7.04 4.77
CA ALA A 154 16.15 -5.59 4.71
C ALA A 154 16.72 -5.11 3.36
N GLN A 155 17.35 -6.00 2.58
CA GLN A 155 17.76 -5.72 1.19
C GLN A 155 16.62 -5.87 0.16
N THR A 156 15.35 -5.96 0.57
CA THR A 156 14.19 -5.97 -0.34
C THR A 156 13.91 -4.60 -0.97
N GLN A 157 14.88 -4.05 -1.71
CA GLN A 157 14.67 -2.95 -2.67
C GLN A 157 13.61 -3.26 -3.76
N ALA A 158 13.01 -4.45 -3.73
CA ALA A 158 11.98 -4.91 -4.64
C ALA A 158 10.59 -5.06 -3.98
N VAL A 159 10.29 -4.45 -2.81
CA VAL A 159 8.90 -4.49 -2.26
C VAL A 159 7.90 -4.00 -3.31
N PHE A 160 8.23 -2.91 -4.01
CA PHE A 160 7.42 -2.36 -5.10
C PHE A 160 7.57 -3.10 -6.44
N ALA A 161 8.59 -3.95 -6.59
CA ALA A 161 8.74 -4.83 -7.75
C ALA A 161 8.02 -6.18 -7.56
N ASN A 162 7.30 -6.38 -6.46
CA ASN A 162 6.45 -7.55 -6.29
C ASN A 162 5.39 -7.59 -7.39
N PRO A 163 5.28 -8.71 -8.15
CA PRO A 163 4.39 -8.77 -9.32
C PRO A 163 2.92 -8.55 -8.97
N ARG A 164 2.49 -8.91 -7.75
CA ARG A 164 1.11 -8.69 -7.29
C ARG A 164 0.82 -7.22 -7.02
N TYR A 165 1.79 -6.52 -6.46
CA TYR A 165 1.69 -5.07 -6.26
C TYR A 165 1.71 -4.34 -7.62
N LEU A 166 2.60 -4.73 -8.53
CA LEU A 166 2.64 -4.20 -9.90
C LEU A 166 1.32 -4.44 -10.65
N LEU A 167 0.73 -5.63 -10.54
CA LEU A 167 -0.57 -5.93 -11.13
C LEU A 167 -1.67 -5.04 -10.53
N SER A 168 -1.65 -4.82 -9.21
CA SER A 168 -2.60 -3.89 -8.57
C SER A 168 -2.46 -2.45 -9.08
N ASN A 169 -1.22 -1.98 -9.34
CA ASN A 169 -0.96 -0.68 -9.96
C ASN A 169 -1.47 -0.62 -11.40
N ALA A 170 -1.27 -1.70 -12.18
CA ALA A 170 -1.73 -1.78 -13.56
C ALA A 170 -3.27 -1.69 -13.68
N CYS A 171 -4.02 -2.05 -12.64
CA CYS A 171 -5.48 -1.89 -12.60
C CYS A 171 -5.94 -0.44 -12.42
N ILE A 172 -5.10 0.47 -11.91
CA ILE A 172 -5.50 1.84 -11.58
C ILE A 172 -5.88 2.65 -12.83
N PRO A 173 -5.03 2.78 -13.87
CA PRO A 173 -5.39 3.56 -15.06
C PRO A 173 -6.70 3.13 -15.74
N PRO A 174 -6.95 1.84 -16.06
CA PRO A 174 -8.20 1.45 -16.71
C PRO A 174 -9.41 1.67 -15.79
N MET A 175 -9.28 1.46 -14.49
CA MET A 175 -10.38 1.69 -13.55
C MET A 175 -10.75 3.17 -13.45
N LEU A 176 -9.76 4.08 -13.40
CA LEU A 176 -10.00 5.52 -13.43
C LEU A 176 -10.57 5.97 -14.78
N ALA A 177 -10.04 5.48 -15.90
CA ALA A 177 -10.53 5.80 -17.23
C ALA A 177 -11.99 5.38 -17.41
N LEU A 178 -12.36 4.17 -16.99
CA LEU A 178 -13.73 3.69 -17.01
C LEU A 178 -14.63 4.47 -16.04
N TYR A 179 -14.17 4.78 -14.83
CA TYR A 179 -14.95 5.54 -13.85
C TYR A 179 -15.27 6.95 -14.36
N PHE A 180 -14.26 7.71 -14.79
CA PHE A 180 -14.47 9.06 -15.31
C PHE A 180 -15.17 9.07 -16.67
N GLY A 181 -14.92 8.07 -17.51
CA GLY A 181 -15.66 7.90 -18.77
C GLY A 181 -17.16 7.69 -18.54
N HIS A 182 -17.54 6.93 -17.51
CA HIS A 182 -18.94 6.78 -17.12
C HIS A 182 -19.53 8.05 -16.50
N GLN A 183 -18.80 8.74 -15.63
CA GLN A 183 -19.21 10.01 -15.04
C GLN A 183 -19.47 11.08 -16.11
N LYS A 184 -18.60 11.19 -17.11
CA LYS A 184 -18.80 12.13 -18.23
C LYS A 184 -20.08 11.84 -19.02
N LYS A 185 -20.42 10.56 -19.23
CA LYS A 185 -21.69 10.20 -19.90
C LYS A 185 -22.91 10.60 -19.08
N GLN A 186 -22.82 10.62 -17.75
CA GLN A 186 -23.92 11.06 -16.88
C GLN A 186 -24.17 12.57 -16.94
N SER A 187 -23.14 13.39 -17.16
CA SER A 187 -23.33 14.84 -17.29
C SER A 187 -24.04 15.25 -18.57
N ASP A 188 -23.83 14.49 -19.65
CA ASP A 188 -24.25 14.89 -20.99
C ASP A 188 -25.63 14.30 -21.38
N ALA A 189 -26.02 13.17 -20.79
CA ALA A 189 -27.33 12.53 -20.98
C ALA A 189 -27.78 11.94 -19.64
N SER A 190 -28.73 12.61 -18.97
CA SER A 190 -29.00 12.52 -17.52
C SER A 190 -29.65 11.22 -17.01
N VAL A 191 -29.31 10.06 -17.59
CA VAL A 191 -29.97 8.80 -17.25
C VAL A 191 -28.93 7.69 -17.12
N SER A 192 -28.66 7.31 -15.88
CA SER A 192 -27.67 6.30 -15.50
C SER A 192 -28.18 4.88 -15.76
N SER A 193 -28.31 4.47 -17.01
CA SER A 193 -28.62 3.08 -17.37
C SER A 193 -27.44 2.35 -18.00
N CYS A 194 -27.46 1.02 -17.93
CA CYS A 194 -26.56 0.18 -18.71
C CYS A 194 -27.03 0.03 -20.16
N LEU A 195 -28.28 0.42 -20.46
CA LEU A 195 -28.81 0.54 -21.80
C LEU A 195 -28.61 1.97 -22.32
N GLU A 196 -28.53 2.12 -23.63
CA GLU A 196 -28.39 3.44 -24.25
C GLU A 196 -29.63 4.29 -23.94
N PRO A 197 -29.47 5.55 -23.48
CA PRO A 197 -30.60 6.36 -23.02
C PRO A 197 -31.71 6.52 -24.07
N HIS A 198 -31.36 6.60 -25.35
CA HIS A 198 -32.33 6.76 -26.43
C HIS A 198 -33.24 5.53 -26.60
N LEU A 199 -32.75 4.32 -26.32
CA LEU A 199 -33.55 3.09 -26.36
C LEU A 199 -34.59 3.08 -25.24
N LEU A 200 -34.18 3.51 -24.05
CA LEU A 200 -35.06 3.60 -22.88
C LEU A 200 -36.14 4.65 -23.08
N VAL A 201 -35.77 5.82 -23.61
CA VAL A 201 -36.71 6.89 -23.97
C VAL A 201 -37.68 6.42 -25.05
N ALA A 202 -37.21 5.74 -26.10
CA ALA A 202 -38.07 5.19 -27.16
C ALA A 202 -39.06 4.15 -26.60
N ALA A 203 -38.62 3.33 -25.64
CA ALA A 203 -39.47 2.39 -24.93
C ALA A 203 -40.38 3.04 -23.88
N GLY A 204 -40.17 4.31 -23.51
CA GLY A 204 -40.90 4.93 -22.40
C GLY A 204 -40.55 4.33 -21.03
N VAL A 205 -39.37 3.72 -20.90
CA VAL A 205 -38.87 3.15 -19.64
C VAL A 205 -38.05 4.21 -18.92
N THR A 206 -38.46 4.58 -17.72
CA THR A 206 -37.71 5.47 -16.83
C THR A 206 -36.66 4.68 -16.06
N PRO A 207 -35.36 4.94 -16.24
CA PRO A 207 -34.34 4.10 -15.60
C PRO A 207 -34.20 4.38 -14.11
N GLU A 208 -33.83 3.35 -13.36
CA GLU A 208 -33.57 3.49 -11.92
C GLU A 208 -32.35 4.42 -11.72
N PRO A 209 -32.45 5.50 -10.90
CA PRO A 209 -31.32 6.38 -10.65
C PRO A 209 -30.19 5.63 -9.93
N ARG A 210 -28.95 5.83 -10.38
CA ARG A 210 -27.78 5.14 -9.82
C ARG A 210 -26.66 6.13 -9.52
N GLU A 211 -26.24 6.15 -8.26
CA GLU A 211 -25.00 6.81 -7.86
C GLU A 211 -23.85 5.81 -7.93
N ARG A 212 -22.83 6.13 -8.75
CA ARG A 212 -21.58 5.38 -8.78
C ARG A 212 -20.60 6.04 -7.82
N SER A 213 -20.31 5.37 -6.72
CA SER A 213 -19.26 5.80 -5.80
C SER A 213 -17.87 5.47 -6.35
N LEU A 214 -16.88 6.28 -5.99
CA LEU A 214 -15.49 5.99 -6.28
C LEU A 214 -15.10 4.64 -5.65
N PRO A 215 -14.44 3.72 -6.38
CA PRO A 215 -14.04 2.43 -5.84
C PRO A 215 -13.17 2.60 -4.59
N ILE A 216 -13.64 2.07 -3.45
CA ILE A 216 -12.94 2.21 -2.16
C ILE A 216 -11.53 1.59 -2.17
N VAL A 217 -11.30 0.61 -3.05
CA VAL A 217 -9.99 -0.01 -3.24
C VAL A 217 -8.91 0.98 -3.69
N LEU A 218 -9.25 2.05 -4.41
CA LEU A 218 -8.30 3.09 -4.81
C LEU A 218 -7.74 3.83 -3.60
N VAL A 219 -8.64 4.23 -2.70
CA VAL A 219 -8.26 4.88 -1.44
C VAL A 219 -7.41 3.93 -0.60
N PHE A 220 -7.83 2.68 -0.49
CA PHE A 220 -7.08 1.65 0.22
C PHE A 220 -5.68 1.43 -0.38
N HIS A 221 -5.54 1.43 -1.69
CA HIS A 221 -4.24 1.28 -2.36
C HIS A 221 -3.27 2.41 -2.02
N VAL A 222 -3.76 3.66 -1.99
CA VAL A 222 -2.94 4.81 -1.57
C VAL A 222 -2.48 4.63 -0.12
N ILE A 223 -3.38 4.20 0.77
CA ILE A 223 -3.05 3.92 2.17
C ILE A 223 -1.97 2.83 2.27
N VAL A 224 -2.15 1.69 1.58
CA VAL A 224 -1.17 0.60 1.59
C VAL A 224 0.20 1.06 1.08
N THR A 225 0.21 1.82 -0.02
CA THR A 225 1.45 2.35 -0.62
C THR A 225 2.17 3.29 0.35
N ALA A 226 1.45 4.24 0.94
CA ALA A 226 2.02 5.18 1.91
C ALA A 226 2.55 4.46 3.16
N CYS A 227 1.81 3.48 3.69
CA CYS A 227 2.25 2.71 4.85
C CYS A 227 3.52 1.92 4.57
N ILE A 228 3.59 1.25 3.41
CA ILE A 228 4.76 0.45 3.03
C ILE A 228 5.98 1.33 2.79
N TRP A 229 5.80 2.45 2.09
CA TRP A 229 6.87 3.42 1.91
C TRP A 229 7.39 3.95 3.24
N PHE A 230 6.49 4.27 4.18
CA PHE A 230 6.88 4.73 5.51
C PHE A 230 7.65 3.65 6.30
N MET A 231 7.18 2.39 6.27
CA MET A 231 7.88 1.27 6.92
C MET A 231 9.28 1.06 6.33
N ASP A 232 9.42 1.14 5.00
CA ASP A 232 10.70 1.03 4.31
C ASP A 232 11.65 2.17 4.73
N MET A 233 11.16 3.41 4.74
CA MET A 233 11.92 4.57 5.22
C MET A 233 12.44 4.37 6.66
N GLN A 234 11.60 3.87 7.57
CA GLN A 234 12.03 3.59 8.95
C GLN A 234 13.09 2.49 9.04
N GLN A 235 12.97 1.43 8.24
CA GLN A 235 13.98 0.36 8.18
C GLN A 235 15.32 0.88 7.67
N ASN A 236 15.30 1.70 6.61
CA ASN A 236 16.50 2.31 6.05
C ASN A 236 17.21 3.20 7.09
N GLN A 237 16.48 3.97 7.89
CA GLN A 237 17.07 4.77 8.97
C GLN A 237 17.75 3.90 10.05
N VAL A 238 17.11 2.80 10.46
CA VAL A 238 17.71 1.87 11.43
C VAL A 238 18.97 1.22 10.85
N TYR A 239 18.92 0.79 9.59
CA TYR A 239 20.06 0.20 8.90
C TYR A 239 21.24 1.18 8.80
N ASP A 240 21.00 2.43 8.43
CA ASP A 240 22.04 3.47 8.36
C ASP A 240 22.69 3.72 9.73
N ASN A 241 21.90 3.69 10.81
CA ASN A 241 22.42 3.86 12.16
C ASN A 241 23.30 2.67 12.58
N VAL A 242 22.89 1.44 12.26
CA VAL A 242 23.70 0.23 12.49
C VAL A 242 25.01 0.31 11.70
N LYS A 243 24.95 0.71 10.42
CA LYS A 243 26.14 0.86 9.56
C LYS A 243 27.12 1.90 10.11
N LYS A 244 26.62 3.05 10.57
CA LYS A 244 27.44 4.09 11.21
C LYS A 244 28.11 3.57 12.48
N LEU A 245 27.38 2.83 13.32
CA LEU A 245 27.94 2.26 14.54
C LEU A 245 29.05 1.23 14.25
N HIS A 246 28.87 0.35 13.25
CA HIS A 246 29.94 -0.56 12.81
C HIS A 246 31.17 0.19 12.29
N THR A 247 30.95 1.26 11.52
CA THR A 247 32.04 2.10 10.99
C THR A 247 32.83 2.72 12.14
N LEU A 248 32.15 3.36 13.10
CA LEU A 248 32.79 3.95 14.29
C LEU A 248 33.58 2.91 15.09
N ARG A 249 33.03 1.70 15.28
CA ARG A 249 33.73 0.63 15.99
C ARG A 249 35.01 0.18 15.26
N SER A 250 34.97 0.08 13.94
CA SER A 250 36.14 -0.27 13.13
C SER A 250 37.23 0.81 13.17
N GLU A 251 36.83 2.09 13.14
CA GLU A 251 37.74 3.23 13.25
C GLU A 251 38.41 3.28 14.62
N LEU A 252 37.64 3.07 15.70
CA LEU A 252 38.14 3.01 17.07
C LEU A 252 39.13 1.87 17.27
N SER A 253 38.82 0.66 16.77
CA SER A 253 39.72 -0.49 16.84
C SER A 253 41.05 -0.23 16.11
N THR A 254 40.99 0.41 14.95
CA THR A 254 42.17 0.81 14.16
C THR A 254 43.00 1.86 14.91
N ALA A 255 42.35 2.89 15.46
CA ALA A 255 43.01 3.94 16.23
C ALA A 255 43.70 3.40 17.50
N GLN A 256 43.06 2.50 18.24
CA GLN A 256 43.65 1.84 19.39
C GLN A 256 44.88 1.00 19.02
N THR A 257 44.83 0.30 17.89
CA THR A 257 45.95 -0.51 17.38
C THR A 257 47.14 0.37 17.01
N GLN A 258 46.89 1.48 16.31
CA GLN A 258 47.92 2.46 15.97
C GLN A 258 48.54 3.11 17.22
N ALA A 259 47.73 3.49 18.21
CA ALA A 259 48.22 4.06 19.47
C ALA A 259 49.12 3.07 20.25
N LYS A 260 48.79 1.78 20.25
CA LYS A 260 49.63 0.72 20.84
C LYS A 260 50.95 0.54 20.08
N SER A 261 50.95 0.65 18.76
CA SER A 261 52.17 0.54 17.94
C SER A 261 53.15 1.69 18.20
N LYS A 262 52.67 2.93 18.34
CA LYS A 262 53.50 4.10 18.63
C LYS A 262 54.15 4.08 20.02
N LYS A 263 53.52 3.45 21.01
CA LYS A 263 54.09 3.32 22.37
C LYS A 263 55.25 2.32 22.47
N LYS A 264 55.49 1.49 21.44
CA LYS A 264 56.56 0.49 21.42
C LYS A 264 57.85 0.98 20.75
N GLN A 265 57.80 2.13 20.07
CA GLN A 265 58.97 2.81 19.49
C GLN A 265 59.53 3.80 20.50
#